data_AF-W9QSM8-F1
#
_entry.id   AF-W9QSM8-F1
#
_cell.length_a   1.000
_cell.length_b   1.000
_cell.length_c   1.000
_cell.angle_alpha   90.00
_cell.angle_beta   90.00
_cell.angle_gamma   90.00
#
_symmetry.space_group_name_H-M   'P 1'
#
loop_
_entity.id
_entity.type
_entity.pdbx_description
1 polymer ?
#
loop_
_entity_poly.entity_id
_entity_poly.type
_entity_poly.pdbx_seq_one_letter_code
_entity_poly.pdbx_strand_id
1 'polypeptide(L)'
;MMKSSSTLFHNVRTAIPAYMDLEPFQKAAYHGKVKDVSDITHELRLIKSPAELKLMRESAAIGCQALLQTMLHSKTYPYEAILSAKVEYECKIRGAQRMAFNPVVGGGSNGSVVHYSRNDQKVGSNNMLSILHPFTAP
;
A
#
# COMPACT_ATOMS: atom_id res chain seq x y z
N MET A 1 17.14 7.11 -26.81
CA MET A 1 16.03 8.03 -26.49
C MET A 1 16.48 9.33 -25.80
N MET A 2 17.38 9.31 -24.80
CA MET A 2 17.79 10.55 -24.09
C MET A 2 18.75 11.50 -24.87
N LYS A 3 19.55 11.00 -25.84
CA LYS A 3 20.61 11.80 -26.49
C LYS A 3 20.10 12.92 -27.43
N SER A 4 18.85 12.88 -27.88
CA SER A 4 18.28 13.82 -28.87
C SER A 4 17.17 14.72 -28.30
N SER A 5 16.86 14.63 -27.01
CA SER A 5 15.77 15.41 -26.40
C SER A 5 16.21 16.85 -26.10
N SER A 6 15.34 17.82 -26.37
CA SER A 6 15.58 19.24 -26.06
C SER A 6 15.43 19.54 -24.56
N THR A 7 14.53 18.83 -23.88
CA THR A 7 14.22 18.94 -22.45
C THR A 7 13.98 17.54 -21.86
N LEU A 8 14.35 17.33 -20.59
CA LEU A 8 14.07 16.11 -19.82
C LEU A 8 13.23 16.47 -18.60
N PHE A 9 12.11 15.78 -18.38
CA PHE A 9 11.32 15.89 -17.16
C PHE A 9 11.62 14.72 -16.23
N HIS A 10 11.86 15.02 -14.96
CA HIS A 10 12.30 14.05 -13.97
C HIS A 10 11.60 14.30 -12.64
N ASN A 11 11.12 13.26 -11.96
CA ASN A 11 10.62 13.38 -10.60
C ASN A 11 11.80 13.14 -9.63
N VAL A 12 12.37 14.24 -9.11
CA VAL A 12 13.52 14.21 -8.19
C VAL A 12 13.23 13.53 -6.86
N ARG A 13 11.95 13.36 -6.50
CA ARG A 13 11.52 12.71 -5.26
C ARG A 13 11.30 11.20 -5.40
N THR A 14 11.61 10.61 -6.55
CA THR A 14 11.51 9.15 -6.73
C THR A 14 12.65 8.39 -6.05
N ALA A 15 12.33 7.24 -5.46
CA ALA A 15 13.23 6.46 -4.61
C ALA A 15 14.31 5.64 -5.36
N ILE A 16 14.34 5.66 -6.70
CA ILE A 16 15.28 4.81 -7.48
C ILE A 16 16.04 5.65 -8.52
N PRO A 17 17.31 6.02 -8.26
CA PRO A 17 18.13 6.85 -9.14
C PRO A 17 18.86 6.10 -10.25
N ALA A 18 18.47 4.86 -10.60
CA ALA A 18 19.27 3.98 -11.47
C ALA A 18 19.65 4.58 -12.85
N TYR A 19 18.86 5.53 -13.36
CA TYR A 19 19.15 6.23 -14.63
C TYR A 19 19.85 7.59 -14.46
N MET A 20 19.98 8.09 -13.22
CA MET A 20 20.60 9.39 -12.95
C MET A 20 22.13 9.33 -13.11
N ASP A 21 22.73 8.15 -12.91
CA ASP A 21 24.16 7.90 -13.10
C ASP A 21 24.56 7.75 -14.58
N LEU A 22 23.60 7.73 -15.49
CA LEU A 22 23.87 7.62 -16.92
C LEU A 22 24.46 8.94 -17.45
N GLU A 23 25.59 8.86 -18.16
CA GLU A 23 26.25 9.99 -18.85
C GLU A 23 25.28 10.93 -19.60
N PRO A 24 24.27 10.44 -20.38
CA PRO A 24 23.30 11.33 -21.02
C PRO A 24 22.45 12.16 -20.05
N PHE A 25 22.10 11.61 -18.88
CA PHE A 25 21.33 12.32 -17.87
C PHE A 25 22.20 13.38 -17.18
N GLN A 26 23.41 13.03 -16.76
CA GLN A 26 24.35 13.97 -16.14
C GLN A 26 24.68 15.14 -17.06
N LYS A 27 24.92 14.86 -18.36
CA LYS A 27 25.13 15.92 -19.36
C LYS A 27 23.91 16.82 -19.52
N ALA A 28 22.70 16.25 -19.55
CA ALA A 28 21.47 17.04 -19.63
C ALA A 28 21.26 17.89 -18.37
N ALA A 29 21.55 17.34 -17.19
CA ALA A 29 21.46 18.05 -15.91
C ALA A 29 22.46 19.20 -15.83
N TYR A 30 23.72 18.97 -16.22
CA TYR A 30 24.77 19.99 -16.29
C TYR A 30 24.37 21.17 -17.19
N HIS A 31 23.71 20.90 -18.31
CA HIS A 31 23.22 21.94 -19.22
C HIS A 31 21.85 22.54 -18.81
N GLY A 32 21.33 22.27 -17.61
CA GLY A 32 20.07 22.82 -17.12
C GLY A 32 18.81 22.36 -17.89
N LYS A 33 18.93 21.27 -18.65
CA LYS A 33 17.85 20.70 -19.48
C LYS A 33 16.94 19.75 -18.72
N VAL A 34 17.29 19.38 -17.48
CA VAL A 34 16.47 18.57 -16.59
C VAL A 34 15.56 19.48 -15.77
N LYS A 35 14.25 19.23 -15.85
CA LYS A 35 13.21 19.94 -15.10
C LYS A 35 12.53 19.00 -14.14
N ASP A 36 12.35 19.44 -12.90
CA ASP A 36 11.60 18.68 -11.91
C ASP A 36 10.09 18.72 -12.22
N VAL A 37 9.43 17.57 -12.13
CA VAL A 37 7.97 17.44 -12.28
C VAL A 37 7.30 16.86 -11.03
N SER A 38 8.05 16.68 -9.94
CA SER A 38 7.56 16.04 -8.72
C SER A 38 6.28 16.71 -8.20
N ASP A 39 6.30 18.03 -8.04
CA ASP A 39 5.16 18.77 -7.48
C ASP A 39 3.92 18.66 -8.39
N ILE A 40 4.09 18.83 -9.71
CA ILE A 40 2.99 18.67 -10.69
C ILE A 40 2.41 17.25 -10.61
N THR A 41 3.27 16.22 -10.57
CA THR A 41 2.78 14.84 -10.47
C THR A 41 2.09 14.53 -9.14
N HIS A 42 2.50 15.18 -8.05
CA HIS A 42 1.85 15.04 -6.74
C HIS A 42 0.47 15.71 -6.73
N GLU A 43 0.35 16.92 -7.28
CA GLU A 43 -0.92 17.64 -7.40
C GLU A 43 -1.92 16.85 -8.26
N LEU A 44 -1.46 16.30 -9.39
CA LEU A 44 -2.32 15.47 -10.26
C LEU A 44 -2.83 14.21 -9.56
N ARG A 45 -2.03 13.59 -8.67
CA ARG A 45 -2.43 12.41 -7.88
C ARG A 45 -3.35 12.75 -6.71
N LEU A 46 -3.45 14.02 -6.33
CA LEU A 46 -4.29 14.47 -5.24
C LEU A 46 -5.78 14.36 -5.59
N ILE A 47 -6.15 14.69 -6.84
CA ILE A 47 -7.53 14.65 -7.32
C ILE A 47 -7.75 13.40 -8.17
N LYS A 48 -8.60 12.50 -7.69
CA LYS A 48 -8.81 11.17 -8.28
C LYS A 48 -9.82 11.30 -9.41
N SER A 49 -9.53 10.70 -10.55
CA SER A 49 -10.49 10.56 -11.65
C SER A 49 -11.68 9.67 -11.25
N PRO A 50 -12.83 9.76 -11.96
CA PRO A 50 -13.96 8.87 -11.72
C PRO A 50 -13.60 7.37 -11.80
N ALA A 51 -12.67 7.01 -12.69
CA ALA A 51 -12.18 5.63 -12.83
C ALA A 51 -11.36 5.18 -11.60
N GLU A 52 -10.45 6.02 -11.10
CA GLU A 52 -9.69 5.73 -9.88
C GLU A 52 -10.60 5.61 -8.66
N LEU A 53 -11.58 6.51 -8.51
CA LEU A 53 -12.55 6.43 -7.42
C LEU A 53 -13.38 5.15 -7.48
N LYS A 54 -13.73 4.67 -8.68
CA LYS A 54 -14.42 3.38 -8.85
C LYS A 54 -13.56 2.23 -8.32
N LEU A 55 -12.30 2.17 -8.76
CA LEU A 55 -11.33 1.16 -8.30
C LEU A 55 -11.10 1.21 -6.78
N MET A 56 -10.99 2.40 -6.19
CA MET A 56 -10.86 2.58 -4.75
C MET A 56 -12.09 2.06 -3.99
N ARG A 57 -13.31 2.28 -4.51
CA ARG A 57 -14.54 1.75 -3.90
C ARG A 57 -14.62 0.23 -3.97
N GLU A 58 -14.24 -0.37 -5.09
CA GLU A 58 -14.18 -1.82 -5.25
C GLU A 58 -13.18 -2.45 -4.26
N SER A 59 -11.98 -1.88 -4.17
CA SER A 59 -10.96 -2.25 -3.19
C SER A 59 -11.47 -2.19 -1.75
N ALA A 60 -12.15 -1.08 -1.39
CA ALA A 60 -12.74 -0.91 -0.07
C ALA A 60 -13.85 -1.93 0.21
N ALA A 61 -14.69 -2.24 -0.78
CA ALA A 61 -15.74 -3.25 -0.63
C ALA A 61 -15.15 -4.65 -0.36
N ILE A 62 -14.11 -5.04 -1.08
CA ILE A 62 -13.37 -6.29 -0.82
C ILE A 62 -12.81 -6.30 0.61
N GLY A 63 -12.13 -5.21 1.00
CA GLY A 63 -11.57 -5.05 2.33
C GLY A 63 -12.62 -5.21 3.43
N CYS A 64 -13.74 -4.49 3.34
CA CYS A 64 -14.82 -4.56 4.32
C CYS A 64 -15.36 -5.99 4.49
N GLN A 65 -15.58 -6.70 3.38
CA GLN A 65 -16.07 -8.09 3.43
C GLN A 65 -15.02 -9.04 4.05
N ALA A 66 -13.74 -8.87 3.71
CA ALA A 66 -12.66 -9.65 4.30
C ALA A 66 -12.53 -9.43 5.81
N LEU A 67 -12.65 -8.17 6.25
CA LEU A 67 -12.61 -7.82 7.67
C LEU A 67 -13.79 -8.44 8.43
N LEU A 68 -15.02 -8.35 7.90
CA LEU A 68 -16.20 -8.97 8.52
C LEU A 68 -16.04 -10.47 8.71
N GLN A 69 -15.58 -11.19 7.68
CA GLN A 69 -15.34 -12.64 7.79
C GLN A 69 -14.24 -12.98 8.79
N THR A 70 -13.19 -12.15 8.87
CA THR A 70 -12.12 -12.31 9.84
C THR A 70 -12.61 -12.07 11.28
N MET A 71 -13.46 -11.05 11.49
CA MET A 71 -14.07 -10.77 12.79
C MET A 71 -14.99 -11.90 13.26
N LEU A 72 -15.70 -12.59 12.35
CA LEU A 72 -16.47 -13.77 12.70
C LEU A 72 -15.57 -14.96 13.05
N HIS A 73 -14.48 -15.13 12.30
CA HIS A 73 -13.52 -16.22 12.49
C HIS A 73 -12.71 -16.09 13.80
N SER A 74 -12.45 -14.86 14.26
CA SER A 74 -11.66 -14.59 15.47
C SER A 74 -12.27 -15.13 16.76
N LYS A 75 -13.59 -15.34 16.79
CA LYS A 75 -14.28 -15.94 17.94
C LYS A 75 -13.85 -17.39 18.18
N THR A 76 -13.53 -18.13 17.11
CA THR A 76 -13.12 -19.53 17.19
C THR A 76 -11.61 -19.67 17.21
N TYR A 77 -10.89 -18.82 16.46
CA TYR A 77 -9.44 -18.89 16.29
C TYR A 77 -8.77 -17.58 16.69
N PRO A 78 -8.52 -17.35 17.99
CA PRO A 78 -7.98 -16.10 18.51
C PRO A 78 -6.44 -16.06 18.40
N TYR A 79 -5.89 -16.25 17.20
CA TYR A 79 -4.44 -16.18 16.96
C TYR A 79 -4.17 -15.13 15.87
N GLU A 80 -3.31 -14.16 16.17
CA GLU A 80 -3.01 -13.04 15.27
C GLU A 80 -2.56 -13.53 13.89
N ALA A 81 -1.70 -14.56 13.83
CA ALA A 81 -1.19 -15.14 12.58
C ALA A 81 -2.30 -15.75 11.72
N ILE A 82 -3.22 -16.50 12.35
CA ILE A 82 -4.36 -17.12 11.67
C ILE A 82 -5.29 -16.03 11.11
N LEU A 83 -5.53 -14.99 11.89
CA LEU A 83 -6.39 -13.89 11.48
C LEU A 83 -5.74 -13.03 10.39
N SER A 84 -4.43 -12.82 10.44
CA SER A 84 -3.67 -12.18 9.36
C SER A 84 -3.83 -12.97 8.05
N ALA A 85 -3.62 -14.29 8.09
CA ALA A 85 -3.80 -15.15 6.93
C ALA A 85 -5.26 -15.17 6.44
N LYS A 86 -6.24 -15.10 7.35
CA LYS A 86 -7.66 -15.02 7.01
C LYS A 86 -7.99 -13.75 6.24
N VAL A 87 -7.47 -12.58 6.65
CA VAL A 87 -7.67 -11.33 5.91
C VAL A 87 -7.13 -11.45 4.49
N GLU A 88 -5.90 -11.96 4.33
CA GLU A 88 -5.30 -12.16 3.00
C GLU A 88 -6.09 -13.13 2.13
N TYR A 89 -6.50 -14.26 2.70
CA TYR A 89 -7.31 -15.25 2.01
C TYR A 89 -8.62 -14.62 1.52
N GLU A 90 -9.37 -13.97 2.41
CA GLU A 90 -10.67 -13.39 2.07
C GLU A 90 -10.55 -12.28 1.02
N CYS A 91 -9.49 -11.47 1.07
CA CYS A 91 -9.19 -10.50 0.01
C CYS A 91 -8.92 -11.19 -1.33
N LYS A 92 -8.01 -12.18 -1.36
CA LYS A 92 -7.59 -12.86 -2.59
C LYS A 92 -8.74 -13.59 -3.27
N ILE A 93 -9.58 -14.31 -2.52
CA ILE A 93 -10.72 -15.03 -3.11
C ILE A 93 -11.81 -14.09 -3.68
N ARG A 94 -11.80 -12.81 -3.29
CA ARG A 94 -12.70 -11.76 -3.80
C ARG A 94 -12.12 -10.98 -4.96
N GLY A 95 -10.98 -11.41 -5.49
CA GLY A 95 -10.37 -10.81 -6.68
C GLY A 95 -9.29 -9.77 -6.38
N ALA A 96 -8.84 -9.62 -5.12
CA ALA A 96 -7.67 -8.80 -4.84
C ALA A 96 -6.42 -9.39 -5.50
N GLN A 97 -5.74 -8.62 -6.35
CA GLN A 97 -4.49 -9.06 -6.97
C GLN A 97 -3.35 -9.12 -5.94
N ARG A 98 -3.32 -8.13 -5.04
CA ARG A 98 -2.37 -8.04 -3.93
C ARG A 98 -2.90 -7.18 -2.81
N MET A 99 -2.29 -7.34 -1.64
CA MET A 99 -2.49 -6.45 -0.50
C MET A 99 -1.68 -5.15 -0.72
N ALA A 100 -2.20 -3.98 -0.35
CA ALA A 100 -1.42 -2.74 -0.37
C ALA A 100 -0.27 -2.72 0.65
N PHE A 101 -0.44 -3.41 1.77
CA PHE A 101 0.55 -3.61 2.83
C PHE A 101 0.23 -4.90 3.61
N ASN A 102 1.14 -5.34 4.48
CA ASN A 102 0.91 -6.54 5.31
C ASN A 102 -0.19 -6.26 6.35
N PRO A 103 -1.15 -7.17 6.56
CA PRO A 103 -2.17 -6.97 7.60
C PRO A 103 -1.54 -6.72 8.97
N VAL A 104 -2.13 -5.81 9.75
CA VAL A 104 -1.72 -5.55 11.13
C VAL A 104 -2.81 -6.14 12.02
N VAL A 105 -2.47 -7.16 12.80
CA VAL A 105 -3.42 -7.87 13.67
C VAL A 105 -2.87 -7.93 15.07
N GLY A 106 -3.39 -7.10 15.98
CA GLY A 106 -2.87 -6.97 17.34
C GLY A 106 -3.93 -7.19 18.42
N GLY A 107 -3.68 -8.12 19.34
CA GLY A 107 -4.48 -8.33 20.54
C GLY A 107 -3.93 -7.58 21.77
N GLY A 108 -4.80 -7.06 22.62
CA GLY A 108 -4.40 -6.37 23.86
C GLY A 108 -3.50 -5.17 23.59
N SER A 109 -2.33 -5.11 24.24
CA SER A 109 -1.36 -4.03 24.06
C SER A 109 -0.80 -3.93 22.63
N ASN A 110 -0.73 -5.04 21.89
CA ASN A 110 -0.29 -5.03 20.48
C ASN A 110 -1.25 -4.22 19.59
N GLY A 111 -2.54 -4.17 19.95
CA GLY A 111 -3.54 -3.40 19.22
C GLY A 111 -3.32 -1.88 19.26
N SER A 112 -2.47 -1.39 20.18
CA SER A 112 -2.10 0.01 20.30
C SER A 112 -0.81 0.38 19.56
N VAL A 113 -0.15 -0.57 18.90
CA VAL A 113 1.09 -0.34 18.16
C VAL A 113 0.78 -0.10 16.68
N VAL A 114 0.97 1.15 16.22
CA VAL A 114 0.55 1.63 14.89
C VAL A 114 1.09 0.78 13.71
N HIS A 115 2.34 0.33 13.81
CA HIS A 115 3.01 -0.47 12.78
C HIS A 115 3.30 -1.91 13.25
N TYR A 116 2.43 -2.47 14.08
CA TYR A 116 2.58 -3.85 14.52
C TYR A 116 2.57 -4.81 13.33
N SER A 117 3.60 -5.65 13.22
CA SER A 117 3.79 -6.55 12.08
C SER A 117 4.16 -7.97 12.47
N ARG A 118 4.34 -8.24 13.76
CA ARG A 118 4.72 -9.57 14.25
C ARG A 118 3.59 -10.58 14.06
N ASN A 119 2.36 -10.18 14.38
CA ASN A 119 1.16 -10.99 14.24
C ASN A 119 1.33 -12.42 14.81
N ASP A 120 2.05 -12.58 15.92
CA ASP A 120 2.53 -13.89 16.40
C ASP A 120 1.95 -14.28 17.77
N GLN A 121 1.02 -13.50 18.33
CA GLN A 121 0.44 -13.76 19.64
C GLN A 121 -0.94 -14.42 19.57
N LYS A 122 -1.27 -15.12 20.66
CA LYS A 122 -2.65 -15.53 20.96
C LYS A 122 -3.38 -14.36 21.62
N VAL A 123 -4.58 -14.06 21.16
CA VAL A 123 -5.44 -13.03 21.75
C VAL A 123 -6.10 -13.60 23.00
N GLY A 124 -5.93 -12.91 24.13
CA GLY A 124 -6.59 -13.26 25.39
C GLY A 124 -8.10 -13.07 25.32
N SER A 125 -8.87 -13.89 26.04
CA SER A 125 -10.34 -13.92 25.98
C SER A 125 -11.01 -12.57 26.31
N ASN A 126 -10.35 -11.75 27.13
CA ASN A 126 -10.86 -10.45 27.58
C ASN A 126 -10.13 -9.28 26.93
N ASN A 127 -9.27 -9.56 25.95
CA ASN A 127 -8.48 -8.54 25.27
C ASN A 127 -9.20 -8.04 24.03
N MET A 128 -9.12 -6.73 23.80
CA MET A 128 -9.51 -6.14 22.53
C MET A 128 -8.62 -6.68 21.39
N LEU A 129 -9.20 -6.84 20.21
CA LEU A 129 -8.50 -7.18 18.98
C LEU A 129 -8.60 -6.02 18.00
N SER A 130 -7.46 -5.56 17.49
CA SER A 130 -7.36 -4.60 16.39
C SER A 130 -6.93 -5.32 15.12
N ILE A 131 -7.67 -5.11 14.03
CA ILE A 131 -7.34 -5.62 12.70
C ILE A 131 -7.34 -4.42 11.75
N LEU A 132 -6.17 -4.04 11.27
CA LEU A 132 -6.06 -3.11 10.15
C LEU A 132 -5.93 -3.91 8.86
N HIS A 133 -6.94 -3.76 8.00
CA HIS A 133 -6.89 -4.33 6.68
C HIS A 133 -6.09 -3.44 5.71
N PRO A 134 -5.35 -4.02 4.76
CA PRO A 134 -4.85 -3.27 3.63
C PRO A 134 -5.96 -3.12 2.59
N PHE A 135 -6.11 -1.90 2.06
CA PHE A 135 -6.84 -1.71 0.80
C PHE A 135 -6.18 -2.61 -0.25
N THR A 136 -6.98 -3.28 -1.05
CA THR A 136 -6.48 -4.23 -2.05
C THR A 136 -6.19 -3.50 -3.36
N ALA A 137 -5.18 -3.94 -4.11
CA ALA A 137 -5.04 -3.46 -5.48
C ALA A 137 -5.98 -4.28 -6.38
N PRO A 138 -6.87 -3.62 -7.15
CA PRO A 138 -7.65 -4.29 -8.19
C PRO A 138 -6.78 -4.79 -9.33
#